data_AF-A0AAP4BZS5-F1
#
_entry.id   AF-A0AAP4BZS5-F1
#
_cell.length_a   1.000
_cell.length_b   1.000
_cell.length_c   1.000
_cell.angle_alpha   90.00
_cell.angle_beta   90.00
_cell.angle_gamma   90.00
#
_symmetry.space_group_name_H-M   'P 1'
#
loop_
_entity.id
_entity.type
_entity.pdbx_description
1 polymer ?
#
loop_
_entity_poly.entity_id
_entity_poly.type
_entity_poly.pdbx_seq_one_letter_code
_entity_poly.pdbx_strand_id
1 'polypeptide(L)' 'MNFDYDPEADAAYLAIVQPGALSERQISGITTEKMEGEIEIDIDENGKVIGIEFVNASLILPSDFLKKANRIS' A
#
# COMPACT_ATOMS: atom_id res chain seq x y z
N MET A 1 7.71 -2.80 -10.67
CA MET A 1 6.95 -2.57 -9.43
C MET A 1 5.50 -2.73 -9.78
N ASN A 2 4.82 -3.66 -9.10
CA ASN A 2 3.39 -3.85 -9.27
C ASN A 2 2.70 -2.96 -8.25
N PHE A 3 1.90 -2.03 -8.75
CA PHE A 3 1.22 -1.05 -7.94
C PHE A 3 -0.26 -1.16 -8.26
N ASP A 4 -1.03 -1.64 -7.29
CA ASP A 4 -2.44 -1.93 -7.46
C ASP A 4 -3.23 -0.86 -6.70
N TYR A 5 -4.38 -0.45 -7.24
CA TYR A 5 -5.24 0.54 -6.61
C TYR A 5 -6.70 0.09 -6.71
N ASP A 6 -7.32 -0.06 -5.54
CA ASP A 6 -8.74 -0.27 -5.35
C ASP A 6 -9.42 1.10 -5.13
N PRO A 7 -10.18 1.60 -6.11
CA PRO A 7 -10.91 2.86 -5.95
C PRO A 7 -12.16 2.75 -5.07
N GLU A 8 -12.70 1.55 -4.81
CA GLU A 8 -13.86 1.36 -3.94
C GLU A 8 -13.45 1.47 -2.47
N ALA A 9 -12.34 0.84 -2.11
CA ALA A 9 -11.75 0.96 -0.77
C ALA A 9 -10.94 2.26 -0.57
N ASP A 10 -10.63 2.99 -1.65
CA ASP A 10 -9.60 4.02 -1.72
C ASP A 10 -8.27 3.57 -1.09
N ALA A 11 -7.81 2.39 -1.50
CA ALA A 11 -6.63 1.73 -0.97
C ALA A 11 -5.67 1.32 -2.10
N ALA A 12 -4.38 1.58 -1.94
CA ALA A 12 -3.37 1.19 -2.92
C ALA A 12 -2.27 0.34 -2.30
N TYR A 13 -1.72 -0.59 -3.09
CA TYR A 13 -0.70 -1.52 -2.66
C TYR A 13 0.53 -1.48 -3.56
N LEU A 14 1.71 -1.33 -2.96
CA LEU A 14 3.00 -1.48 -3.63
C LEU A 14 3.63 -2.81 -3.22
N ALA A 15 3.64 -3.77 -4.14
CA ALA A 15 4.39 -5.00 -3.96
C ALA A 15 5.91 -4.75 -4.14
N ILE A 16 6.69 -5.04 -3.09
CA ILE A 16 8.15 -4.94 -3.11
C ILE A 16 8.79 -6.26 -3.58
N VAL A 17 8.17 -7.38 -3.23
CA VAL A 17 8.54 -8.72 -3.70
C VAL A 17 7.56 -9.22 -4.77
N GLN A 18 7.78 -10.43 -5.28
CA GLN A 18 6.89 -11.02 -6.27
C GLN A 18 5.48 -11.25 -5.67
N PRO A 19 4.41 -11.12 -6.50
CA PRO A 19 3.04 -11.40 -6.06
C PRO A 19 2.91 -12.80 -5.42
N GLY A 20 2.09 -12.90 -4.37
CA GLY A 20 1.84 -14.15 -3.65
C GLY A 20 2.75 -14.40 -2.44
N ALA A 21 3.66 -13.48 -2.11
CA ALA A 21 4.27 -13.47 -0.78
C ALA A 21 3.20 -13.17 0.28
N LEU A 22 3.18 -13.97 1.34
CA LEU A 22 2.23 -13.81 2.43
C LEU A 22 2.84 -12.92 3.52
N SER A 23 2.07 -11.92 3.94
CA SER A 23 2.37 -11.12 5.14
C SER A 23 2.15 -11.99 6.38
N GLU A 24 3.13 -12.04 7.28
CA GLU A 24 2.94 -12.61 8.62
C GLU A 24 2.50 -11.52 9.59
N ARG A 25 3.02 -10.31 9.42
CA ARG A 25 2.80 -9.17 10.32
C ARG A 25 2.67 -7.89 9.52
N GLN A 26 1.87 -6.98 10.07
CA GLN A 26 1.71 -5.65 9.52
C GLN A 26 2.12 -4.60 10.56
N ILE A 27 2.88 -3.60 10.13
CA ILE A 27 3.07 -2.37 10.91
C ILE A 27 2.04 -1.38 10.40
N SER A 28 1.06 -1.06 11.24
CA SER A 28 0.03 -0.05 10.95
C SER A 28 0.26 1.21 11.78
N GLY A 29 -0.52 2.25 11.51
CA GLY A 29 -0.56 3.54 12.17
C GLY A 29 0.51 4.51 11.70
N ILE A 30 1.18 4.25 10.57
CA ILE A 30 2.25 5.12 10.08
C ILE A 30 1.62 6.35 9.44
N THR A 31 1.70 7.46 10.17
CA THR A 31 1.10 8.75 9.80
C THR A 31 2.10 9.88 10.01
N THR A 32 1.82 11.05 9.44
CA THR A 32 2.56 12.28 9.68
C THR A 32 1.60 13.45 9.88
N GLU A 33 2.09 14.58 10.39
CA GLU A 33 1.25 15.78 10.56
C GLU A 33 0.63 16.18 9.21
N LYS A 34 -0.70 16.37 9.19
CA LYS A 34 -1.51 16.73 8.00
C LYS A 34 -1.69 15.62 6.96
N MET A 35 -1.30 14.39 7.27
CA MET A 35 -1.61 13.24 6.44
C MET A 35 -3.07 12.84 6.63
N GLU A 36 -3.85 12.82 5.55
CA GLU A 36 -5.26 12.43 5.55
C GLU A 36 -5.44 10.96 5.13
N GLY A 37 -4.62 10.08 5.70
CA GLY A 37 -4.56 8.67 5.39
C GLY A 37 -3.47 7.98 6.20
N GLU A 38 -3.16 6.75 5.85
CA GLU A 38 -2.22 5.92 6.60
C GLU A 38 -1.36 5.09 5.66
N ILE A 39 -0.12 4.82 6.08
CA ILE A 39 0.72 3.80 5.47
C ILE A 39 0.77 2.58 6.38
N GLU A 40 0.66 1.41 5.79
CA GLU A 40 0.89 0.13 6.47
C GLU A 40 2.02 -0.62 5.76
N ILE A 41 2.84 -1.35 6.52
CA ILE A 41 3.98 -2.10 5.99
C ILE A 41 3.80 -3.58 6.29
N ASP A 42 3.78 -4.39 5.24
CA ASP A 42 3.74 -5.85 5.34
C ASP A 42 5.13 -6.44 5.53
N ILE A 43 5.24 -7.36 6.48
CA ILE A 43 6.47 -8.04 6.86
C ILE A 43 6.28 -9.56 6.80
N ASP A 44 7.22 -10.24 6.13
CA ASP A 44 7.25 -11.70 6.08
C ASP A 44 7.78 -12.34 7.38
N GLU A 45 7.74 -13.67 7.43
CA GLU A 45 8.23 -14.48 8.56
C GLU A 45 9.71 -14.28 8.90
N ASN A 46 10.49 -13.80 7.93
CA ASN A 46 11.92 -13.55 8.07
C ASN A 46 12.22 -12.10 8.49
N GLY A 47 11.19 -11.29 8.75
CA GLY A 47 11.32 -9.89 9.13
C GLY A 47 11.63 -8.96 7.95
N LYS A 48 11.38 -9.39 6.70
CA LYS A 48 11.60 -8.57 5.50
C LYS A 48 10.32 -7.86 5.10
N VAL A 49 10.47 -6.61 4.65
CA VAL A 49 9.38 -5.84 4.05
C VAL A 49 9.03 -6.44 2.69
N ILE A 50 7.76 -6.79 2.50
CA ILE A 50 7.25 -7.41 1.27
C ILE A 50 6.26 -6.54 0.50
N GLY A 51 5.65 -5.57 1.18
CA GLY A 51 4.75 -4.61 0.55
C GLY A 51 4.44 -3.40 1.43
N ILE A 52 3.79 -2.42 0.80
CA ILE A 52 3.34 -1.19 1.44
C ILE A 52 1.91 -0.94 1.00
N GLU A 53 1.01 -0.78 1.96
CA GLU A 53 -0.37 -0.39 1.74
C GLU A 53 -0.56 1.09 2.08
N PHE A 54 -1.43 1.75 1.31
CA PHE A 54 -1.79 3.15 1.44
C PHE A 54 -3.31 3.22 1.63
N VAL A 55 -3.76 3.56 2.83
CA VAL A 55 -5.17 3.79 3.17
C VAL A 55 -5.53 5.25 2.91
N ASN A 56 -6.72 5.50 2.36
CA ASN A 56 -7.10 6.78 1.75
C ASN A 56 -6.07 7.23 0.69
N ALA A 57 -5.71 6.30 -0.19
CA ALA A 57 -4.63 6.45 -1.16
C ALA A 57 -4.78 7.73 -2.01
N SER A 58 -6.01 8.12 -2.38
CA SER A 58 -6.28 9.35 -3.13
C SER A 58 -5.88 10.64 -2.42
N LEU A 59 -5.79 10.63 -1.09
CA LEU A 59 -5.46 11.79 -0.27
C LEU A 59 -3.97 11.90 0.05
N ILE A 60 -3.23 10.78 -0.03
CA ILE A 60 -1.82 10.72 0.40
C ILE A 60 -0.84 10.39 -0.73
N LEU A 61 -1.33 9.93 -1.89
CA LEU A 61 -0.51 9.68 -3.08
C LEU A 61 -0.78 10.69 -4.20
N PRO A 62 0.24 11.03 -5.01
CA PRO A 62 0.03 11.83 -6.21
C PRO A 62 -0.96 11.15 -7.17
N SER A 63 -1.91 11.92 -7.69
CA SER A 63 -2.95 11.38 -8.60
C SER A 63 -2.37 10.67 -9.83
N ASP A 64 -1.23 11.13 -10.35
CA ASP A 64 -0.56 10.49 -11.49
C ASP A 64 0.01 9.10 -11.16
N PHE A 65 0.24 8.80 -9.88
CA PHE A 65 0.63 7.48 -9.42
C PHE A 65 -0.57 6.53 -9.49
N LEU A 66 -1.73 6.97 -8.98
CA LEU A 66 -2.99 6.21 -9.02
C LEU A 66 -3.52 5.99 -10.44
N LYS A 67 -3.25 6.90 -11.38
CA LYS A 67 -3.60 6.71 -12.81
C LYS A 67 -2.80 5.61 -13.49
N LYS A 68 -1.58 5.35 -13.02
CA LYS A 68 -0.66 4.33 -13.58
C LYS A 68 -0.78 2.98 -12.86
N ALA A 69 -1.48 2.94 -11.74
CA ALA A 69 -1.75 1.73 -10.99
C ALA A 69 -2.62 0.75 -11.78
N ASN A 70 -2.42 -0.54 -11.56
CA ASN A 70 -3.39 -1.54 -12.01
C ASN A 70 -4.66 -1.37 -11.18
N ARG A 71 -5.80 -1.32 -11.84
CA ARG A 71 -7.08 -1.23 -11.14
C ARG A 71 -7.53 -2.60 -10.71
N ILE A 72 -7.83 -2.72 -9.43
CA ILE A 72 -8.44 -3.90 -8.84
C ILE A 72 -9.82 -3.53 -8.29
N SER A 73 -10.63 -4.56 -8.04
CA SER A 73 -12.00 -4.46 -7.54
C SER A 73 -12.26 -5.63 -6.61
#